data_AF-A0A958CMT0-F1
#
_entry.id   AF-A0A958CMT0-F1
#
_cell.length_a   1.000
_cell.length_b   1.000
_cell.length_c   1.000
_cell.angle_alpha   90.00
_cell.angle_beta   90.00
_cell.angle_gamma   90.00
#
_symmetry.space_group_name_H-M   'P 1'
#
loop_
_entity.id
_entity.type
_entity.pdbx_description
1 polymer ?
#
loop_
_entity_poly.entity_id
_entity_poly.type
_entity_poly.pdbx_seq_one_letter_code
_entity_poly.pdbx_strand_id
1 'polypeptide(L)' 'MAGSKKHHTLEYDWDPQKTVIVRNKSAHNILLDLPTGYFRLDAGRSFGMTRDIADLPQVKDLVTAGEVEITSR' A
#
# COMPACT_ATOMS: atom_id res chain seq x y z
N MET A 1 -7.06 23.50 42.54
CA MET A 1 -7.70 22.51 41.64
C MET A 1 -7.05 22.65 40.26
N ALA A 2 -5.98 21.90 39.98
CA ALA A 2 -5.31 21.93 38.67
C ALA A 2 -5.65 20.63 37.94
N GLY A 3 -6.42 20.73 36.84
CA GLY A 3 -6.78 19.61 35.99
C GLY A 3 -5.56 19.16 35.17
N SER A 4 -5.12 17.92 35.40
CA SER A 4 -4.04 17.31 34.63
C SER A 4 -4.50 17.07 33.19
N LYS A 5 -3.83 17.70 32.22
CA LYS A 5 -4.04 17.44 30.80
C LYS A 5 -3.49 16.04 30.50
N LYS A 6 -4.36 15.12 30.09
CA LYS A 6 -3.94 13.78 29.65
C LYS A 6 -3.10 13.94 28.38
N HIS A 7 -1.83 13.58 28.46
CA HIS A 7 -0.98 13.45 27.28
C HIS A 7 -1.48 12.23 26.49
N HIS A 8 -2.01 12.44 25.29
CA HIS A 8 -2.23 11.35 24.35
C HIS A 8 -0.86 10.87 23.88
N THR A 9 -0.47 9.67 24.29
CA THR A 9 0.67 8.97 23.69
C THR A 9 0.33 8.71 22.24
N LEU A 10 1.12 9.25 21.31
CA LEU A 10 1.06 8.85 19.91
C LEU A 10 1.65 7.43 19.83
N GLU A 11 0.79 6.41 19.71
CA GLU A 11 1.26 5.06 19.38
C GLU A 11 1.81 5.07 17.95
N TYR A 12 3.05 4.62 17.80
CA TYR A 12 3.69 4.49 16.50
C TYR A 12 3.21 3.19 15.86
N ASP A 13 2.14 3.27 15.07
CA ASP A 13 1.48 2.12 14.41
C ASP A 13 2.25 1.53 13.22
N TRP A 14 3.47 2.02 12.95
CA TRP A 14 4.26 1.54 11.82
C TRP A 14 4.91 0.19 12.15
N ASP A 15 4.40 -0.85 11.51
CA ASP A 15 4.96 -2.20 11.55
C ASP A 15 5.49 -2.58 10.14
N PRO A 16 6.81 -2.74 9.96
CA PRO A 16 7.37 -3.10 8.66
C PRO A 16 6.87 -4.45 8.14
N GLN A 17 6.45 -5.37 9.02
CA GLN A 17 5.87 -6.66 8.61
C GLN A 17 4.49 -6.52 7.97
N LYS A 18 3.82 -5.38 8.16
CA LYS A 18 2.53 -5.07 7.54
C LYS A 18 2.67 -4.40 6.18
N THR A 19 3.90 -4.25 5.66
CA THR A 19 4.16 -3.65 4.34
C THR A 19 4.63 -4.67 3.32
N VAL A 20 4.30 -4.41 2.06
CA VAL A 20 4.73 -5.16 0.88
C VAL A 20 5.23 -4.18 -0.17
N ILE A 21 6.03 -4.67 -1.10
CA ILE A 21 6.42 -3.91 -2.30
C ILE A 21 5.52 -4.36 -3.44
N VAL A 22 4.85 -3.41 -4.06
CA VAL A 22 4.06 -3.62 -5.28
C VAL A 22 4.85 -3.06 -6.45
N ARG A 23 5.19 -3.90 -7.42
CA ARG A 23 5.96 -3.55 -8.61
C ARG A 23 5.08 -3.65 -9.85
N ASN A 24 5.06 -2.60 -10.65
CA ASN A 24 4.50 -2.63 -12.00
C ASN A 24 5.55 -3.20 -12.97
N LYS A 25 5.24 -4.36 -13.56
CA LYS A 25 6.06 -5.06 -14.55
C LYS A 25 5.66 -4.74 -16.00
N SER A 26 4.54 -4.04 -16.18
CA SER A 26 4.07 -3.63 -17.51
C SER A 26 4.85 -2.43 -18.05
N ALA A 27 4.64 -2.14 -19.34
CA ALA A 27 5.18 -0.96 -20.02
C ALA A 27 4.28 0.28 -19.93
N HIS A 28 3.17 0.21 -19.18
CA HIS A 28 2.20 1.30 -19.05
C HIS A 28 1.94 1.66 -17.58
N ASN A 29 1.39 2.85 -17.35
CA ASN A 29 1.04 3.29 -16.00
C ASN A 29 -0.25 2.60 -15.55
N ILE A 30 -0.27 2.09 -14.32
CA ILE A 30 -1.44 1.46 -13.73
C ILE A 30 -2.10 2.46 -12.79
N LEU A 31 -3.40 2.70 -12.94
CA LEU A 31 -4.19 3.49 -12.00
C LEU A 31 -4.92 2.54 -11.05
N LEU A 32 -4.52 2.52 -9.78
CA LEU A 32 -5.18 1.77 -8.73
C LEU A 32 -6.30 2.59 -8.12
N ASP A 33 -7.47 1.98 -7.98
CA ASP A 33 -8.61 2.53 -7.24
C ASP A 33 -8.51 2.07 -5.78
N LEU A 34 -7.98 2.93 -4.92
CA LEU A 34 -7.81 2.64 -3.49
C LEU A 34 -8.93 3.29 -2.68
N PRO A 35 -9.28 2.75 -1.49
CA PRO A 35 -10.25 3.39 -0.60
C PRO A 35 -9.91 4.84 -0.23
N THR A 36 -8.62 5.20 -0.27
CA THR A 36 -8.10 6.54 0.01
C THR A 36 -8.07 7.46 -1.22
N GLY A 37 -8.49 6.96 -2.39
CA GLY A 37 -8.45 7.65 -3.67
C GLY A 37 -7.53 6.98 -4.69
N TYR A 38 -7.42 7.59 -5.87
CA TYR A 38 -6.65 7.04 -6.97
C TYR A 38 -5.14 7.14 -6.74
N PHE A 39 -4.44 6.04 -7.02
CA PHE A 39 -2.98 5.98 -6.97
C PHE A 39 -2.41 5.53 -8.32
N ARG A 40 -1.47 6.30 -8.88
CA ARG A 40 -0.81 5.94 -10.13
C ARG A 40 0.52 5.23 -9.86
N LEU A 41 0.63 3.98 -10.28
CA LEU A 41 1.88 3.21 -10.27
C LEU A 41 2.51 3.26 -11.66
N ASP A 42 3.54 4.10 -11.79
CA ASP A 42 4.22 4.32 -13.06
C ASP A 42 4.90 3.05 -13.60
N ALA A 43 5.00 2.95 -14.93
CA ALA A 43 5.60 1.80 -15.62
C ALA A 43 7.00 1.46 -15.08
N GLY A 44 7.23 0.17 -14.77
CA GLY A 44 8.51 -0.33 -14.27
C GLY A 44 8.88 0.11 -12.84
N ARG A 45 7.99 0.85 -12.13
CA ARG A 45 8.26 1.33 -10.77
C ARG A 45 7.70 0.40 -9.70
N SER A 46 8.27 0.55 -8.51
CA SER A 46 7.84 -0.15 -7.30
C SER A 46 7.43 0.84 -6.23
N PHE A 47 6.44 0.49 -5.42
CA PHE A 47 5.99 1.30 -4.30
C PHE A 47 5.72 0.44 -3.07
N GLY A 48 6.01 0.97 -1.88
CA GLY A 48 5.72 0.31 -0.62
C GLY A 48 4.28 0.56 -0.21
N MET A 49 3.50 -0.51 -0.02
CA MET A 49 2.09 -0.45 0.35
C MET A 49 1.83 -1.30 1.58
N THR A 50 0.69 -1.08 2.22
CA THR A 50 0.16 -1.97 3.26
C THR A 50 -0.23 -3.31 2.64
N ARG A 51 -0.11 -4.40 3.42
CA ARG A 51 -0.27 -5.77 2.92
C ARG A 51 -1.69 -6.09 2.44
N ASP A 52 -2.70 -5.37 2.95
CA ASP A 52 -4.10 -5.42 2.52
C ASP A 52 -4.32 -5.01 1.05
N ILE A 53 -3.33 -4.37 0.41
CA ILE A 53 -3.37 -4.12 -1.04
C ILE A 53 -3.56 -5.41 -1.85
N ALA A 54 -3.05 -6.54 -1.36
CA ALA A 54 -3.18 -7.85 -2.01
C ALA A 54 -4.62 -8.37 -2.00
N ASP A 55 -5.49 -7.82 -1.15
CA ASP A 55 -6.89 -8.23 -1.05
C ASP A 55 -7.79 -7.52 -2.07
N LEU A 56 -7.35 -6.39 -2.64
CA LEU A 56 -8.12 -5.64 -3.64
C LEU A 56 -8.32 -6.48 -4.91
N PRO A 57 -9.57 -6.61 -5.42
CA PRO A 57 -9.86 -7.37 -6.64
C PRO A 57 -9.02 -6.93 -7.84
N GLN A 58 -8.90 -5.62 -8.05
CA GLN A 58 -8.09 -5.06 -9.14
C GLN A 58 -6.63 -5.54 -9.07
N VAL A 59 -6.04 -5.56 -7.86
CA VAL A 59 -4.65 -5.96 -7.68
C VAL A 59 -4.48 -7.46 -7.92
N LYS A 60 -5.44 -8.28 -7.49
CA LYS A 60 -5.47 -9.72 -7.78
C LYS A 60 -5.52 -9.99 -9.28
N ASP A 61 -6.34 -9.25 -10.02
CA ASP A 61 -6.45 -9.36 -11.47
C ASP A 61 -5.13 -8.99 -12.16
N LEU A 62 -4.50 -7.88 -11.74
CA LEU A 62 -3.21 -7.43 -12.27
C LEU A 62 -2.06 -8.40 -11.98
N VAL A 63 -2.06 -9.03 -10.79
CA VAL A 63 -1.08 -10.07 -10.44
C VAL A 63 -1.31 -11.32 -11.29
N THR A 64 -2.57 -11.72 -11.47
CA THR A 64 -2.95 -12.87 -12.29
C THR A 64 -2.58 -12.66 -13.77
N ALA A 65 -2.73 -11.43 -14.27
CA ALA A 65 -2.30 -11.02 -15.61
C ALA A 65 -0.76 -10.91 -15.74
N GLY A 66 -0.03 -10.96 -14.63
CA GLY A 66 1.43 -10.81 -14.61
C GLY A 66 1.91 -9.37 -14.78
N GLU A 67 1.01 -8.39 -14.72
CA GLU A 67 1.34 -6.96 -14.83
C GLU A 67 1.87 -6.37 -13.53
N VAL A 68 1.45 -6.94 -12.40
CA VAL A 68 1.91 -6.54 -11.06
C VAL A 68 2.59 -7.71 -10.37
N GLU A 69 3.61 -7.40 -9.57
CA GLU A 69 4.29 -8.33 -8.69
C GLU A 69 4.26 -7.78 -7.27
N ILE A 70 3.96 -8.65 -6.29
CA ILE A 70 3.96 -8.29 -4.87
C ILE A 70 5.07 -9.10 -4.19
N THR A 71 5.99 -8.41 -3.52
CA THR A 71 7.04 -9.03 -2.72
C THR A 71 6.98 -8.56 -1.27
N SER A 72 7.29 -9.45 -0.34
CA SER A 72 7.54 -9.05 1.05
C SER A 72 8.84 -8.26 1.13
N ARG A 73 8.88 -7.28 2.04
CA ARG A 73 10.15 -6.67 2.46
C ARG A 73 11.01 -7.65 3.25
#